data_AF-A0A0A7CL17-F1
#
_entry.id   AF-A0A0A7CL17-F1
#
_cell.length_a   1.000
_cell.length_b   1.000
_cell.length_c   1.000
_cell.angle_alpha   90.00
_cell.angle_beta   90.00
_cell.angle_gamma   90.00
#
_symmetry.space_group_name_H-M   'P 1'
#
loop_
_entity.id
_entity.type
_entity.pdbx_description
1 polymer ?
#
loop_
_entity_poly.entity_id
_entity_poly.type
_entity_poly.pdbx_seq_one_letter_code
_entity_poly.pdbx_strand_id
1 'polypeptide(L)'
;RYTFASTLSHLRRTNTPIGRDGKLAKPRQLHNTHWGLVCPAETPEGQACGLVKNLSLMCYVSVGSPSEPLIEFMINRGMEVVEEYEPLRYPHATKIFVNGVWVGVHQDPKHLVNQVLDTRRKSYLQYEVSLVREIRDQEFKIFSDAGRVMRPVFTVQQEDDPETGINKGHLVLTKELVNRLAKEQAEPPEDPSMKIGWEGLIRAGAVEYLDAEEEETSMICMTPEDLELYRLQKAGINTEEDMGDDPNKRLKTKTNPTTHMYTHCEIHPSMILGICASIIPFPDR
;
A
#
# COMPACT_ATOMS: atom_id res chain seq x y z
N ARG A 1 -29.07 7.31 -15.88
CA ARG A 1 -27.81 6.85 -16.51
C ARG A 1 -27.57 7.74 -17.72
N TYR A 2 -26.65 8.70 -17.64
CA TYR A 2 -26.44 9.69 -18.71
C TYR A 2 -25.36 9.25 -19.70
N THR A 3 -24.20 8.81 -19.20
CA THR A 3 -23.10 8.26 -20.00
C THR A 3 -22.54 7.00 -19.34
N PHE A 4 -21.74 6.23 -20.09
CA PHE A 4 -21.05 5.06 -19.56
C PHE A 4 -20.10 5.44 -18.41
N ALA A 5 -19.25 6.45 -18.62
CA ALA A 5 -18.34 6.98 -17.60
C ALA A 5 -19.08 7.47 -16.34
N SER A 6 -20.21 8.17 -16.52
CA SER A 6 -21.04 8.61 -15.38
C SER A 6 -21.60 7.44 -14.57
N THR A 7 -21.95 6.34 -15.22
CA THR A 7 -22.45 5.14 -14.53
C THR A 7 -21.37 4.48 -13.70
N LEU A 8 -20.14 4.37 -14.23
CA LEU A 8 -19.00 3.81 -13.51
C LEU A 8 -18.56 4.71 -12.34
N SER A 9 -18.46 6.03 -12.55
CA SER A 9 -18.17 7.01 -11.49
C SER A 9 -19.19 6.91 -10.35
N HIS A 10 -20.49 6.80 -10.67
CA HIS A 10 -21.52 6.69 -9.65
C HIS A 10 -21.40 5.43 -8.78
N LEU A 11 -20.90 4.32 -9.30
CA LEU A 11 -20.65 3.09 -8.53
C LEU A 11 -19.47 3.21 -7.56
N ARG A 12 -18.54 4.15 -7.80
CA ARG A 12 -17.35 4.39 -6.97
C ARG A 12 -17.50 5.56 -6.00
N ARG A 13 -18.72 6.07 -5.86
CA ARG A 13 -19.01 7.22 -5.01
C ARG A 13 -19.15 6.81 -3.55
N THR A 14 -18.46 7.52 -2.66
CA THR A 14 -18.65 7.46 -1.22
C THR A 14 -19.26 8.75 -0.70
N ASN A 15 -20.16 8.63 0.28
CA ASN A 15 -20.85 9.77 0.87
C ASN A 15 -20.52 9.87 2.36
N THR A 16 -19.99 11.01 2.78
CA THR A 16 -19.75 11.29 4.18
C THR A 16 -21.10 11.53 4.88
N PRO A 17 -21.42 10.87 6.01
CA PRO A 17 -22.72 10.98 6.69
C PRO A 17 -22.86 12.29 7.48
N ILE A 18 -22.63 13.43 6.84
CA ILE A 18 -22.71 14.76 7.42
C ILE A 18 -23.78 15.55 6.68
N GLY A 19 -24.62 16.28 7.43
CA GLY A 19 -25.63 17.16 6.88
C GLY A 19 -25.01 18.22 5.96
N ARG A 20 -25.61 18.42 4.78
CA ARG A 20 -25.08 19.35 3.76
C ARG A 20 -25.19 20.81 4.18
N ASP A 21 -26.04 21.11 5.16
CA ASP A 21 -26.28 22.46 5.70
C ASP A 21 -25.13 22.96 6.59
N GLY A 22 -24.26 22.05 7.05
CA GLY A 22 -23.10 22.38 7.87
C GLY A 22 -21.95 22.97 7.07
N LYS A 23 -21.48 24.17 7.46
CA LYS A 23 -20.24 24.82 6.96
C LYS A 23 -18.96 24.27 7.60
N LEU A 24 -18.92 22.97 7.91
CA LEU A 24 -17.73 22.35 8.48
C LEU A 24 -16.67 22.19 7.38
N ALA A 25 -15.56 22.92 7.48
CA ALA A 25 -14.51 22.91 6.47
C ALA A 25 -13.64 21.64 6.53
N LYS A 26 -13.31 21.15 7.73
CA LYS A 26 -12.38 20.01 7.93
C LYS A 26 -12.72 18.74 7.13
N PRO A 27 -13.95 18.20 7.15
CA PRO A 27 -14.26 16.97 6.40
C PRO A 27 -14.30 17.18 4.88
N ARG A 28 -14.38 18.43 4.42
CA ARG A 28 -14.44 18.81 3.00
C ARG A 28 -13.06 19.04 2.38
N GLN A 29 -12.09 19.42 3.21
CA GLN A 29 -10.73 19.67 2.76
C GLN A 29 -10.07 18.36 2.31
N LEU A 30 -9.29 18.44 1.24
CA LEU A 30 -8.43 17.34 0.82
C LEU A 30 -7.37 17.13 1.90
N HIS A 31 -7.25 15.90 2.39
CA HIS A 31 -6.25 15.49 3.36
C HIS A 31 -5.18 14.63 2.68
N ASN A 32 -3.95 14.66 3.18
CA ASN A 32 -2.84 13.92 2.58
C ASN A 32 -3.08 12.41 2.55
N THR A 33 -3.78 11.87 3.56
CA THR A 33 -4.18 10.45 3.62
C THR A 33 -5.16 10.02 2.52
N HIS A 34 -5.70 10.96 1.73
CA HIS A 34 -6.51 10.61 0.56
C HIS A 34 -5.67 10.18 -0.64
N TRP A 35 -4.37 10.50 -0.65
CA TRP A 35 -3.49 10.24 -1.78
C TRP A 35 -3.51 8.75 -2.17
N GLY A 36 -3.77 8.46 -3.44
CA GLY A 36 -3.82 7.09 -3.95
C GLY A 36 -5.09 6.30 -3.61
N LEU A 37 -5.90 6.73 -2.65
CA LEU A 37 -7.15 6.05 -2.25
C LEU A 37 -8.40 6.73 -2.85
N VAL A 38 -8.41 8.06 -2.87
CA VAL A 38 -9.54 8.88 -3.33
C VAL A 38 -9.06 9.83 -4.42
N CYS A 39 -9.90 10.04 -5.43
CA CYS A 39 -9.60 11.02 -6.47
C CYS A 39 -9.55 12.43 -5.90
N PRO A 40 -8.48 13.21 -6.14
CA PRO A 40 -8.36 14.56 -5.61
C PRO A 40 -9.30 15.57 -6.29
N ALA A 41 -9.73 15.31 -7.52
CA ALA A 41 -10.49 16.26 -8.34
C ALA A 41 -11.99 15.92 -8.48
N GLU A 42 -12.37 14.65 -8.37
CA GLU A 42 -13.72 14.19 -8.71
C GLU A 42 -14.67 14.35 -7.52
N THR A 43 -15.17 15.58 -7.31
CA THR A 43 -16.18 15.93 -6.29
C THR A 43 -17.22 16.88 -6.89
N PRO A 44 -18.50 16.81 -6.50
CA PRO A 44 -19.52 17.74 -6.99
C PRO A 44 -19.28 19.16 -6.48
N GLU A 45 -19.71 20.15 -7.26
CA GLU A 45 -19.68 21.55 -6.85
C GLU A 45 -20.72 21.85 -5.75
N GLY A 46 -20.52 22.98 -5.04
CA GLY A 46 -21.48 23.50 -4.06
C GLY A 46 -21.50 22.74 -2.73
N GLN A 47 -22.70 22.53 -2.17
CA GLN A 47 -22.89 22.05 -0.80
C GLN A 47 -22.38 20.62 -0.54
N ALA A 48 -22.16 19.82 -1.59
CA ALA A 48 -21.64 18.46 -1.49
C ALA A 48 -20.11 18.38 -1.73
N CYS A 49 -19.46 19.49 -2.05
CA CYS A 49 -18.01 19.54 -2.30
C CYS A 49 -17.23 19.01 -1.11
N GLY A 50 -16.36 18.04 -1.38
CA GLY A 50 -15.53 17.32 -0.41
C GLY A 50 -16.26 16.29 0.46
N LEU A 51 -17.60 16.30 0.51
CA LEU A 51 -18.40 15.30 1.24
C LEU A 51 -18.68 14.06 0.41
N VAL A 52 -18.88 14.27 -0.89
CA VAL A 52 -18.99 13.22 -1.88
C VAL A 52 -17.62 13.04 -2.53
N LYS A 53 -17.07 11.84 -2.37
CA LYS A 53 -15.75 11.45 -2.84
C LYS A 53 -15.88 10.29 -3.81
N ASN A 54 -14.90 10.12 -4.70
CA ASN A 54 -14.85 8.98 -5.61
C ASN A 54 -13.54 8.23 -5.40
N LEU A 55 -13.62 6.90 -5.36
CA LEU A 55 -12.43 6.05 -5.21
C LEU A 55 -11.48 6.22 -6.41
N SER A 56 -10.17 6.21 -6.15
CA SER A 56 -9.13 6.22 -7.20
C SER A 56 -9.23 4.96 -8.08
N LEU A 57 -8.62 4.95 -9.28
CA LEU A 57 -8.71 3.82 -10.22
C LEU A 57 -8.29 2.48 -9.59
N MET A 58 -7.18 2.47 -8.86
CA MET A 58 -6.64 1.26 -8.22
C MET A 58 -7.11 1.03 -6.78
N CYS A 59 -7.97 1.90 -6.24
CA CYS A 59 -8.51 1.70 -4.91
C CYS A 59 -9.29 0.37 -4.82
N TYR A 60 -8.97 -0.39 -3.79
CA TYR A 60 -9.65 -1.60 -3.38
C TYR A 60 -10.32 -1.37 -2.01
N VAL A 61 -11.45 -2.03 -1.77
CA VAL A 61 -12.15 -1.97 -0.48
C VAL A 61 -12.13 -3.38 0.11
N SER A 62 -11.58 -3.54 1.31
CA SER A 62 -11.46 -4.85 1.96
C SER A 62 -12.83 -5.47 2.19
N VAL A 63 -12.94 -6.78 1.95
CA VAL A 63 -14.13 -7.58 2.28
C VAL A 63 -14.04 -8.18 3.68
N GLY A 64 -12.83 -8.22 4.23
CA GLY A 64 -12.55 -8.73 5.57
C GLY A 64 -12.26 -10.23 5.58
N SER A 65 -11.51 -10.66 6.59
CA SER A 65 -11.10 -12.05 6.79
C SER A 65 -11.12 -12.43 8.27
N PRO A 66 -11.37 -13.72 8.61
CA PRO A 66 -11.33 -14.18 9.99
C PRO A 66 -9.95 -13.96 10.61
N SER A 67 -9.91 -13.44 11.84
CA SER A 67 -8.69 -13.11 12.56
C SER A 67 -8.21 -14.23 13.48
N GLU A 68 -9.07 -15.19 13.83
CA GLU A 68 -8.76 -16.27 14.77
C GLU A 68 -7.55 -17.10 14.35
N PRO A 69 -7.41 -17.53 13.07
CA PRO A 69 -6.24 -18.31 12.65
C PRO A 69 -4.92 -17.53 12.80
N LEU A 70 -4.98 -16.21 12.66
CA LEU A 70 -3.81 -15.34 12.82
C LEU A 70 -3.41 -15.23 14.29
N ILE A 71 -4.38 -15.15 15.20
CA ILE A 71 -4.12 -15.14 16.65
C ILE A 71 -3.45 -16.45 17.07
N GLU A 72 -4.01 -17.60 16.66
CA GLU A 72 -3.42 -18.92 16.94
C GLU A 72 -2.00 -19.04 16.37
N PHE A 73 -1.76 -18.54 15.16
CA PHE A 73 -0.44 -18.49 14.56
C PHE A 73 0.55 -17.68 15.42
N MET A 74 0.15 -16.51 15.93
CA MET A 74 1.00 -15.67 16.77
C MET A 74 1.28 -16.32 18.14
N ILE A 75 0.29 -16.98 18.76
CA ILE A 75 0.47 -17.73 20.02
C ILE A 75 1.52 -18.82 19.83
N ASN A 76 1.42 -19.61 18.75
CA ASN A 76 2.38 -20.66 18.42
C ASN A 76 3.80 -20.14 18.13
N ARG A 77 3.95 -18.83 17.86
CA ARG A 77 5.23 -18.17 17.62
C ARG A 77 5.77 -17.40 18.83
N GLY A 78 5.16 -17.55 20.00
CA GLY A 78 5.65 -16.99 21.26
C GLY A 78 4.96 -15.69 21.67
N MET A 79 3.79 -15.36 21.11
CA MET A 79 2.91 -14.35 21.69
C MET A 79 2.32 -14.87 22.99
N GLU A 80 2.52 -14.14 24.08
CA GLU A 80 1.87 -14.39 25.37
C GLU A 80 0.50 -13.72 25.37
N VAL A 81 -0.54 -14.45 25.78
CA VAL A 81 -1.91 -13.91 25.82
C VAL A 81 -2.03 -12.87 26.94
N VAL A 82 -2.86 -11.85 26.74
CA VAL A 82 -2.99 -10.72 27.68
C VAL A 82 -3.37 -11.16 29.10
N GLU A 83 -4.16 -12.23 29.26
CA GLU A 83 -4.55 -12.76 30.57
C GLU A 83 -3.39 -13.35 31.36
N GLU A 84 -2.34 -13.83 30.67
CA GLU A 84 -1.16 -14.44 31.28
C GLU A 84 -0.01 -13.43 31.46
N TYR A 85 -0.17 -12.21 30.96
CA TYR A 85 0.86 -11.20 30.95
C TYR A 85 1.06 -10.54 32.33
N GLU A 86 2.30 -10.59 32.83
CA GLU A 86 2.73 -9.88 34.03
C GLU A 86 3.58 -8.65 33.67
N PRO A 87 3.07 -7.41 33.84
CA PRO A 87 3.79 -6.19 33.42
C PRO A 87 5.15 -5.97 34.07
N LEU A 88 5.33 -6.45 35.30
CA LEU A 88 6.58 -6.34 36.05
C LEU A 88 7.69 -7.23 35.47
N ARG A 89 7.32 -8.30 34.78
CA ARG A 89 8.26 -9.28 34.23
C ARG A 89 8.85 -8.80 32.90
N TYR A 90 8.04 -8.17 32.04
CA TYR A 90 8.45 -7.69 30.72
C TYR A 90 7.95 -6.27 30.43
N PRO A 91 8.53 -5.24 31.08
CA PRO A 91 8.03 -3.85 30.98
C PRO A 91 8.17 -3.22 29.58
N HIS A 92 8.95 -3.82 28.69
CA HIS A 92 9.19 -3.34 27.31
C HIS A 92 8.62 -4.28 26.25
N ALA A 93 7.74 -5.22 26.63
CA ALA A 93 7.07 -6.09 25.67
C ALA A 93 6.16 -5.25 24.76
N THR A 94 6.14 -5.61 23.48
CA THR A 94 5.28 -4.95 22.49
C THR A 94 3.87 -5.53 22.57
N LYS A 95 2.87 -4.65 22.67
CA LYS A 95 1.46 -5.04 22.71
C LYS A 95 0.98 -5.38 21.32
N ILE A 96 0.17 -6.41 21.20
CA ILE A 96 -0.39 -6.87 19.93
C ILE A 96 -1.89 -6.61 19.94
N PHE A 97 -2.35 -5.84 18.97
CA PHE A 97 -3.76 -5.51 18.79
C PHE A 97 -4.27 -6.16 17.50
N VAL A 98 -5.44 -6.77 17.57
CA VAL A 98 -6.15 -7.32 16.40
C VAL A 98 -7.53 -6.70 16.35
N ASN A 99 -7.82 -5.95 15.28
CA ASN A 99 -9.07 -5.20 15.13
C ASN A 99 -9.40 -4.32 16.35
N GLY A 100 -8.36 -3.69 16.94
CA GLY A 100 -8.46 -2.84 18.13
C GLY A 100 -8.53 -3.57 19.47
N VAL A 101 -8.62 -4.91 19.49
CA VAL A 101 -8.60 -5.71 20.72
C VAL A 101 -7.16 -6.05 21.09
N TRP A 102 -6.75 -5.75 22.33
CA TRP A 102 -5.45 -6.17 22.85
C TRP A 102 -5.48 -7.68 23.12
N VAL A 103 -4.79 -8.47 22.28
CA VAL A 103 -4.81 -9.93 22.36
C VAL A 103 -3.64 -10.50 23.15
N GLY A 104 -2.51 -9.80 23.20
CA GLY A 104 -1.31 -10.32 23.83
C GLY A 104 -0.11 -9.40 23.76
N VAL A 105 1.04 -9.92 24.17
CA VAL A 105 2.32 -9.24 24.11
C VAL A 105 3.39 -10.14 23.50
N HIS A 106 4.44 -9.53 22.98
CA HIS A 106 5.61 -10.25 22.50
C HIS A 106 6.90 -9.50 22.83
N GLN A 107 7.91 -10.23 23.29
CA GLN A 107 9.20 -9.64 23.71
C GLN A 107 10.09 -9.27 22.53
N ASP A 108 10.08 -10.08 21.47
CA ASP A 108 10.79 -9.80 20.21
C ASP A 108 9.81 -9.49 19.05
N PRO A 109 9.23 -8.29 19.01
CA PRO A 109 8.25 -7.92 17.98
C PRO A 109 8.85 -7.93 16.58
N LYS A 110 10.17 -7.70 16.42
CA LYS A 110 10.78 -7.64 15.10
C LYS A 110 10.70 -9.01 14.42
N HIS A 111 11.01 -10.06 15.17
CA HIS A 111 10.92 -11.42 14.66
C HIS A 111 9.48 -11.83 14.34
N LEU A 112 8.52 -11.54 15.24
CA LEU A 112 7.11 -11.86 15.00
C LEU A 112 6.55 -11.14 13.77
N VAL A 113 6.80 -9.83 13.66
CA VAL A 113 6.30 -9.01 12.55
C VAL A 113 6.82 -9.53 11.21
N ASN A 114 8.12 -9.86 11.12
CA ASN A 114 8.69 -10.43 9.90
C ASN A 114 8.03 -11.76 9.53
N GLN A 115 7.77 -12.64 10.50
CA GLN A 115 7.08 -13.91 10.24
C GLN A 115 5.63 -13.72 9.75
N VAL A 116 4.90 -12.75 10.31
CA VAL A 116 3.53 -12.44 9.87
C VAL A 116 3.54 -11.82 8.47
N LEU A 117 4.45 -10.89 8.19
CA LEU A 117 4.65 -10.30 6.86
C LEU A 117 5.00 -11.36 5.80
N ASP A 118 5.91 -12.27 6.10
CA ASP A 118 6.27 -13.37 5.20
C ASP A 118 5.08 -14.29 4.91
N THR A 119 4.22 -14.51 5.91
CA THR A 119 2.98 -15.29 5.76
C THR A 119 1.99 -14.60 4.80
N ARG A 120 1.92 -13.26 4.82
CA ARG A 120 1.17 -12.45 3.84
C ARG A 120 1.77 -12.56 2.44
N ARG A 121 3.09 -12.40 2.30
CA ARG A 121 3.80 -12.47 1.01
C ARG A 121 3.69 -13.84 0.34
N LYS A 122 3.75 -14.91 1.12
CA LYS A 122 3.55 -16.29 0.65
C LYS A 122 2.09 -16.66 0.43
N SER A 123 1.16 -15.70 0.59
CA SER A 123 -0.29 -15.86 0.40
C SER A 123 -0.95 -16.90 1.30
N TYR A 124 -0.37 -17.18 2.48
CA TYR A 124 -1.04 -17.95 3.53
C TYR A 124 -2.02 -17.07 4.33
N LEU A 125 -1.68 -15.78 4.48
CA LEU A 125 -2.56 -14.76 5.01
C LEU A 125 -3.20 -13.99 3.84
N GLN A 126 -4.46 -13.57 4.02
CA GLN A 126 -5.14 -12.73 3.03
C GLN A 126 -4.36 -11.43 2.82
N TYR A 127 -4.18 -11.03 1.56
CA TYR A 127 -3.45 -9.81 1.18
C TYR A 127 -4.12 -8.53 1.69
N GLU A 128 -5.38 -8.62 2.10
CA GLU A 128 -6.13 -7.50 2.69
C GLU A 128 -5.75 -7.20 4.14
N VAL A 129 -5.05 -8.11 4.83
CA VAL A 129 -4.68 -7.90 6.23
C VAL A 129 -3.58 -6.84 6.33
N SER A 130 -3.89 -5.77 7.05
CA SER A 130 -2.96 -4.67 7.31
C SER A 130 -2.15 -4.94 8.56
N LEU A 131 -0.86 -4.61 8.48
CA LEU A 131 0.14 -4.95 9.49
C LEU A 131 0.94 -3.70 9.83
N VAL A 132 0.64 -3.08 10.97
CA VAL A 132 1.20 -1.78 11.37
C VAL A 132 2.05 -1.95 12.62
N ARG A 133 3.35 -1.67 12.51
CA ARG A 133 4.28 -1.74 13.64
C ARG A 133 4.67 -0.33 14.11
N GLU A 134 4.11 0.09 15.23
CA GLU A 134 4.42 1.35 15.88
C GLU A 134 5.55 1.18 16.90
N ILE A 135 6.78 1.49 16.47
CA ILE A 135 7.99 1.32 17.28
C ILE A 135 7.97 2.22 18.53
N ARG A 136 7.40 3.43 18.41
CA ARG A 136 7.43 4.45 19.48
C ARG A 136 6.53 4.09 20.65
N ASP A 137 5.33 3.60 20.35
CA ASP A 137 4.32 3.24 21.35
C ASP A 137 4.39 1.76 21.75
N GLN A 138 5.31 1.01 21.13
CA GLN A 138 5.51 -0.43 21.35
C GLN A 138 4.23 -1.22 21.07
N GLU A 139 3.64 -0.96 19.90
CA GLU A 139 2.39 -1.61 19.48
C GLU A 139 2.56 -2.26 18.10
N PHE A 140 1.97 -3.44 17.94
CA PHE A 140 1.78 -4.09 16.67
C PHE A 140 0.28 -4.25 16.44
N LYS A 141 -0.25 -3.49 15.49
CA LYS A 141 -1.68 -3.43 15.18
C LYS A 141 -1.94 -4.21 13.89
N ILE A 142 -2.94 -5.06 13.93
CA ILE A 142 -3.35 -5.90 12.81
C ILE A 142 -4.82 -5.65 12.54
N PHE A 143 -5.16 -5.35 11.29
CA PHE A 143 -6.53 -5.12 10.86
C PHE A 143 -6.91 -6.12 9.78
N SER A 144 -7.97 -6.88 10.05
CA SER A 144 -8.56 -7.87 9.14
C SER A 144 -10.03 -7.59 8.85
N ASP A 145 -10.54 -6.47 9.34
CA ASP A 145 -11.92 -6.02 9.15
C ASP A 145 -12.19 -5.54 7.71
N ALA A 146 -13.48 -5.47 7.40
CA ALA A 146 -14.01 -5.05 6.10
C ALA A 146 -14.18 -3.52 6.04
N GLY A 147 -14.13 -2.96 4.84
CA GLY A 147 -14.38 -1.54 4.59
C GLY A 147 -13.14 -0.64 4.63
N ARG A 148 -11.94 -1.21 4.82
CA ARG A 148 -10.68 -0.49 4.68
C ARG A 148 -10.43 -0.20 3.21
N VAL A 149 -10.00 1.02 2.92
CA VAL A 149 -9.59 1.42 1.57
C VAL A 149 -8.10 1.17 1.42
N MET A 150 -7.73 0.50 0.33
CA MET A 150 -6.38 0.05 0.06
C MET A 150 -5.95 0.43 -1.35
N ARG A 151 -4.65 0.49 -1.59
CA ARG A 151 -4.10 0.60 -2.95
C ARG A 151 -2.94 -0.37 -3.16
N PRO A 152 -2.83 -0.97 -4.36
CA PRO A 152 -1.69 -1.79 -4.71
C PRO A 152 -0.47 -0.92 -5.02
N VAL A 153 0.68 -1.34 -4.51
CA VAL A 153 2.00 -0.75 -4.80
C VAL A 153 3.00 -1.87 -5.08
N PHE A 154 4.09 -1.56 -5.79
CA PHE A 154 5.17 -2.53 -5.97
C PHE A 154 6.01 -2.65 -4.72
N THR A 155 6.41 -3.87 -4.40
CA THR A 155 7.27 -4.17 -3.24
C THR A 155 8.73 -3.94 -3.58
N VAL A 156 9.45 -3.28 -2.68
CA VAL A 156 10.92 -3.14 -2.74
C VAL A 156 11.55 -4.13 -1.76
N GLN A 157 12.54 -4.86 -2.26
CA GLN A 157 13.30 -5.82 -1.47
C GLN A 157 14.14 -5.10 -0.41
N GLN A 158 13.93 -5.40 0.87
CA GLN A 158 14.57 -4.69 1.98
C GLN A 158 15.90 -5.32 2.45
N GLU A 159 16.06 -6.62 2.21
CA GLU A 159 17.24 -7.42 2.57
C GLU A 159 17.67 -8.27 1.38
N ASP A 160 18.95 -8.60 1.25
CA ASP A 160 19.40 -9.47 0.15
C ASP A 160 18.75 -10.84 0.28
N ASP A 161 18.09 -11.30 -0.78
CA ASP A 161 17.43 -12.60 -0.82
C ASP A 161 18.27 -13.59 -1.63
N PRO A 162 18.93 -14.58 -0.97
CA PRO A 162 19.73 -15.58 -1.66
C PRO A 162 18.89 -16.54 -2.52
N GLU A 163 17.61 -16.74 -2.22
CA GLU A 163 16.75 -17.69 -2.93
C GLU A 163 16.33 -17.12 -4.29
N THR A 164 15.93 -15.85 -4.33
CA THR A 164 15.51 -15.18 -5.57
C THR A 164 16.66 -14.49 -6.29
N GLY A 165 17.79 -14.24 -5.61
CA GLY A 165 18.93 -13.49 -6.14
C GLY A 165 18.66 -11.98 -6.27
N ILE A 166 17.58 -11.49 -5.65
CA ILE A 166 17.22 -10.07 -5.68
C ILE A 166 17.96 -9.37 -4.55
N ASN A 167 18.82 -8.42 -4.92
CA ASN A 167 19.56 -7.62 -3.95
C ASN A 167 18.67 -6.54 -3.33
N LYS A 168 19.03 -6.11 -2.12
CA LYS A 168 18.41 -5.00 -1.41
C LYS A 168 18.25 -3.76 -2.29
N GLY A 169 17.09 -3.13 -2.18
CA GLY A 169 16.73 -1.90 -2.90
C GLY A 169 16.22 -2.11 -4.32
N HIS A 170 16.08 -3.34 -4.80
CA HIS A 170 15.43 -3.63 -6.08
C HIS A 170 13.92 -3.87 -5.91
N LEU A 171 13.18 -3.68 -6.99
CA LEU A 171 11.80 -4.16 -7.07
C LEU A 171 11.77 -5.68 -7.06
N VAL A 172 10.79 -6.24 -6.35
CA VAL A 172 10.49 -7.68 -6.41
C VAL A 172 9.92 -8.05 -7.79
N LEU A 173 9.28 -7.09 -8.48
CA LEU A 173 8.84 -7.26 -9.86
C LEU A 173 10.03 -7.35 -10.83
N THR A 174 10.33 -8.55 -11.30
CA THR A 174 11.40 -8.79 -12.27
C THR A 174 10.92 -8.69 -13.73
N LYS A 175 11.86 -8.48 -14.65
CA LYS A 175 11.56 -8.49 -16.09
C LYS A 175 11.01 -9.84 -16.57
N GLU A 176 11.40 -10.94 -15.92
CA GLU A 176 10.86 -12.27 -16.18
C GLU A 176 9.36 -12.35 -15.90
N LEU A 177 8.90 -11.86 -14.74
CA LEU A 177 7.48 -11.82 -14.40
C LEU A 177 6.69 -10.98 -15.41
N VAL A 178 7.22 -9.82 -15.81
CA VAL A 178 6.58 -8.96 -16.82
C VAL A 178 6.49 -9.65 -18.18
N ASN A 179 7.56 -10.31 -18.63
CA ASN A 179 7.56 -11.04 -19.90
C ASN A 179 6.60 -12.24 -19.86
N ARG A 180 6.48 -12.90 -18.70
CA ARG A 180 5.54 -14.01 -18.50
C ARG A 180 4.09 -13.54 -18.61
N LEU A 181 3.76 -12.39 -18.02
CA LEU A 181 2.44 -11.76 -18.17
C LEU A 181 2.17 -11.30 -19.60
N ALA A 182 3.16 -10.73 -20.28
CA ALA A 182 3.02 -10.32 -21.68
C ALA A 182 2.77 -11.53 -22.59
N LYS A 183 3.48 -12.64 -22.34
CA LYS A 183 3.26 -13.90 -23.06
C LYS A 183 1.88 -14.46 -22.80
N GLU A 184 1.43 -14.50 -21.54
CA GLU A 184 0.08 -14.93 -21.17
C GLU A 184 -1.02 -14.07 -21.82
N GLN A 185 -0.78 -12.78 -22.01
CA GLN A 185 -1.71 -11.89 -22.69
C GLN A 185 -1.77 -12.15 -24.20
N ALA A 186 -0.63 -12.44 -24.84
CA ALA A 186 -0.54 -12.74 -26.27
C ALA A 186 -1.03 -14.16 -26.60
N GLU A 187 -0.74 -15.11 -25.72
CA GLU A 187 -1.04 -16.53 -25.81
C GLU A 187 -1.76 -16.98 -24.52
N PRO A 188 -3.08 -16.72 -24.40
CA PRO A 188 -3.84 -17.13 -23.23
C PRO A 188 -3.82 -18.66 -23.08
N PRO A 189 -3.50 -19.19 -21.89
CA PRO A 189 -3.53 -20.63 -21.67
C PRO A 189 -4.95 -21.17 -21.86
N GLU A 190 -5.06 -22.41 -22.36
CA GLU A 190 -6.34 -23.08 -22.56
C GLU A 190 -7.12 -23.25 -21.25
N ASP A 191 -6.39 -23.48 -20.14
CA ASP A 191 -6.94 -23.52 -18.80
C ASP A 191 -6.74 -22.16 -18.09
N PRO A 192 -7.85 -21.46 -17.73
CA PRO A 192 -7.80 -20.23 -16.95
C PRO A 192 -7.07 -20.36 -15.61
N SER A 193 -6.99 -21.57 -15.03
CA SER A 193 -6.31 -21.81 -13.74
C SER A 193 -4.79 -21.65 -13.83
N MET A 194 -4.22 -21.82 -15.03
CA MET A 194 -2.79 -21.64 -15.28
C MET A 194 -2.39 -20.18 -15.47
N LYS A 195 -3.39 -19.28 -15.51
CA LYS A 195 -3.20 -17.85 -15.63
C LYS A 195 -2.60 -17.30 -14.34
N ILE A 196 -1.47 -16.64 -14.45
CA ILE A 196 -0.84 -15.90 -13.33
C ILE A 196 -1.65 -14.64 -13.10
N GLY A 197 -1.82 -13.84 -14.16
CA GLY A 197 -2.49 -12.56 -14.10
C GLY A 197 -2.04 -11.69 -12.91
N TRP A 198 -2.97 -10.89 -12.41
CA TRP A 198 -2.73 -10.02 -11.25
C TRP A 198 -2.54 -10.80 -9.95
N GLU A 199 -3.34 -11.84 -9.72
CA GLU A 199 -3.25 -12.65 -8.51
C GLU A 199 -1.87 -13.30 -8.34
N GLY A 200 -1.26 -13.75 -9.43
CA GLY A 200 0.07 -14.33 -9.38
C GLY A 200 1.17 -13.32 -9.06
N LEU A 201 0.99 -12.03 -9.36
CA LEU A 201 1.90 -10.98 -8.89
C LEU A 201 1.78 -10.76 -7.37
N ILE A 202 0.56 -10.81 -6.83
CA ILE A 202 0.33 -10.76 -5.39
C ILE A 202 0.97 -11.98 -4.73
N ARG A 203 0.75 -13.18 -5.29
CA ARG A 203 1.34 -14.44 -4.77
C ARG A 203 2.87 -14.49 -4.86
N ALA A 204 3.45 -13.80 -5.83
CA ALA A 204 4.89 -13.64 -5.95
C ALA A 204 5.45 -12.58 -4.98
N GLY A 205 4.60 -11.88 -4.21
CA GLY A 205 5.00 -10.77 -3.35
C GLY A 205 5.46 -9.52 -4.10
N ALA A 206 5.26 -9.47 -5.42
CA ALA A 206 5.67 -8.35 -6.27
C ALA A 206 4.78 -7.11 -6.07
N VAL A 207 3.54 -7.34 -5.65
CA VAL A 207 2.54 -6.29 -5.35
C VAL A 207 1.98 -6.53 -3.95
N GLU A 208 1.96 -5.47 -3.15
CA GLU A 208 1.30 -5.45 -1.84
C GLU A 208 0.20 -4.40 -1.82
N TYR A 209 -0.89 -4.68 -1.10
CA TYR A 209 -1.96 -3.72 -0.88
C TYR A 209 -1.70 -3.00 0.44
N LEU A 210 -1.60 -1.68 0.38
CA LEU A 210 -1.44 -0.83 1.56
C LEU A 210 -2.75 -0.11 1.84
N ASP A 211 -3.17 -0.12 3.10
CA ASP A 211 -4.22 0.78 3.58
C ASP A 211 -3.63 2.08 4.14
N ALA A 212 -4.52 3.01 4.50
CA ALA A 212 -4.12 4.32 4.97
C ALA A 212 -3.27 4.29 6.25
N GLU A 213 -3.41 3.28 7.11
CA GLU A 213 -2.63 3.18 8.35
C GLU A 213 -1.26 2.52 8.09
N GLU A 214 -1.20 1.50 7.25
CA GLU A 214 0.07 0.85 6.87
C GLU A 214 0.99 1.81 6.09
N GLU A 215 0.41 2.73 5.34
CA GLU A 215 1.13 3.80 4.64
C GLU A 215 1.95 4.70 5.56
N GLU A 216 1.49 4.98 6.79
CA GLU A 216 2.22 5.82 7.75
C GLU A 216 3.54 5.18 8.22
N THR A 217 3.65 3.85 8.10
CA THR A 217 4.89 3.11 8.42
C THR A 217 5.71 2.74 7.19
N SER A 218 5.21 3.05 5.99
CA SER A 218 5.83 2.71 4.71
C SER A 218 6.60 3.89 4.11
N MET A 219 7.60 3.60 3.29
CA MET A 219 8.34 4.59 2.51
C MET A 219 8.25 4.25 1.02
N ILE A 220 7.45 5.04 0.28
CA ILE A 220 7.08 4.78 -1.11
C ILE A 220 7.86 5.73 -2.03
N CYS A 221 8.60 5.20 -3.01
CA CYS A 221 9.17 6.02 -4.08
C CYS A 221 8.16 6.22 -5.23
N MET A 222 8.25 7.37 -5.92
CA MET A 222 7.28 7.75 -6.95
C MET A 222 7.53 7.06 -8.29
N THR A 223 8.79 6.82 -8.63
CA THR A 223 9.18 6.18 -9.89
C THR A 223 10.31 5.18 -9.68
N PRO A 224 10.41 4.13 -10.52
CA PRO A 224 11.54 3.21 -10.49
C PRO A 224 12.89 3.91 -10.72
N GLU A 225 12.93 5.01 -11.47
CA GLU A 225 14.16 5.77 -11.66
C GLU A 225 14.64 6.41 -10.35
N ASP A 226 13.73 6.86 -9.49
CA ASP A 226 14.09 7.44 -8.19
C ASP A 226 14.69 6.37 -7.26
N LEU A 227 14.24 5.12 -7.40
CA LEU A 227 14.81 3.97 -6.68
C LEU A 227 16.22 3.65 -7.16
N GLU A 228 16.47 3.72 -8.47
CA GLU A 228 17.81 3.51 -9.04
C GLU A 228 18.78 4.64 -8.62
N LEU A 229 18.34 5.90 -8.69
CA LEU A 229 19.11 7.04 -8.19
C LEU A 229 19.46 6.88 -6.71
N TYR A 230 18.50 6.43 -5.91
CA TYR A 230 18.73 6.13 -4.49
C TYR A 230 19.82 5.06 -4.30
N ARG A 231 19.83 4.00 -5.10
CA ARG A 231 20.86 2.95 -5.04
C ARG A 231 22.24 3.47 -5.43
N LEU A 232 22.33 4.24 -6.52
CA LEU A 232 23.57 4.87 -6.96
C LEU A 232 24.12 5.81 -5.89
N GLN A 233 23.25 6.62 -5.29
CA GLN A 233 23.60 7.52 -4.18
C GLN A 233 24.13 6.76 -2.96
N LYS A 234 23.52 5.62 -2.60
CA LYS A 234 24.02 4.75 -1.51
C LYS A 234 25.34 4.06 -1.85
N ALA A 235 25.62 3.82 -3.12
CA ALA A 235 26.91 3.33 -3.60
C ALA A 235 27.98 4.44 -3.68
N GLY A 236 27.65 5.69 -3.35
CA GLY A 236 28.56 6.84 -3.42
C GLY A 236 28.74 7.41 -4.83
N ILE A 237 27.90 7.00 -5.78
CA ILE A 237 27.90 7.51 -7.15
C ILE A 237 27.00 8.75 -7.20
N ASN A 238 27.60 9.93 -7.27
CA ASN A 238 26.85 11.16 -7.53
C ASN A 238 26.39 11.18 -8.98
N THR A 239 25.09 11.00 -9.17
CA THR A 239 24.41 11.34 -10.42
C THR A 239 23.97 12.79 -10.30
N GLU A 240 24.80 13.72 -10.81
CA GLU A 240 24.29 15.06 -11.09
C GLU A 240 23.30 14.92 -12.25
N GLU A 241 22.02 15.23 -12.02
CA GLU A 241 21.06 15.33 -13.11
C GLU A 241 21.53 16.46 -14.03
N ASP A 242 21.96 16.12 -15.24
CA ASP A 242 22.28 17.12 -16.26
C ASP A 242 20.98 17.81 -16.69
N MET A 243 20.71 18.96 -16.08
CA MET A 243 19.54 19.80 -16.35
C MET A 243 19.53 20.37 -17.78
N GLY A 244 20.57 20.10 -18.58
CA GLY A 244 20.71 20.55 -19.96
C GLY A 244 20.05 19.67 -21.02
N ASP A 245 19.69 18.42 -20.71
CA ASP A 245 19.29 17.44 -21.74
C ASP A 245 17.86 17.63 -22.28
N ASP A 246 16.94 18.24 -21.53
CA ASP A 246 15.59 18.58 -22.03
C ASP A 246 14.92 19.71 -21.21
N PRO A 247 14.79 20.94 -21.75
CA PRO A 247 14.21 22.07 -21.04
C PRO A 247 12.70 21.94 -20.76
N ASN A 248 11.99 21.01 -21.41
CA ASN A 248 10.55 20.79 -21.21
C ASN A 248 10.24 19.63 -20.25
N LYS A 249 11.27 18.97 -19.70
CA LYS A 249 11.08 17.87 -18.76
C LYS A 249 10.56 18.38 -17.42
N ARG A 250 9.68 17.59 -16.80
CA ARG A 250 9.21 17.87 -15.44
C ARG A 250 10.39 17.90 -14.48
N LEU A 251 10.49 18.97 -13.69
CA LEU A 251 11.52 19.11 -12.67
C LEU A 251 11.31 18.06 -11.59
N LYS A 252 12.28 17.16 -11.43
CA LYS A 252 12.25 16.14 -10.39
C LYS A 252 12.64 16.75 -9.06
N THR A 253 11.97 16.32 -7.99
CA THR A 253 12.40 16.62 -6.63
C THR A 253 13.65 15.83 -6.31
N LYS A 254 14.70 16.50 -5.84
CA LYS A 254 15.93 15.82 -5.41
C LYS A 254 15.61 14.79 -4.32
N THR A 255 16.21 13.61 -4.43
CA THR A 255 16.12 12.57 -3.39
C THR A 255 16.62 13.13 -2.06
N ASN A 256 15.84 12.93 -1.00
CA ASN A 256 16.25 13.38 0.31
C ASN A 256 17.47 12.54 0.77
N PRO A 257 18.63 13.15 1.07
CA PRO A 257 19.81 12.42 1.50
C PRO A 257 19.60 11.63 2.81
N THR A 258 18.61 12.01 3.63
CA THR A 258 18.28 11.30 4.88
C THR A 258 17.38 10.07 4.66
N THR A 259 16.96 9.78 3.42
CA THR A 259 16.19 8.57 3.14
C THR A 259 17.04 7.33 3.46
N HIS A 260 16.54 6.52 4.40
CA HIS A 260 17.24 5.33 4.88
C HIS A 260 16.98 4.10 4.02
N MET A 261 15.74 3.90 3.56
CA MET A 261 15.32 2.75 2.75
C MET A 261 13.91 3.00 2.20
N TYR A 262 13.68 2.63 0.94
CA TYR A 262 12.33 2.50 0.38
C TYR A 262 11.79 1.10 0.64
N THR A 263 10.51 1.02 1.00
CA THR A 263 9.78 -0.25 1.21
C THR A 263 8.94 -0.62 0.00
N HIS A 264 8.48 0.39 -0.75
CA HIS A 264 7.56 0.23 -1.87
C HIS A 264 7.84 1.25 -2.98
N CYS A 265 7.27 1.02 -4.15
CA CYS A 265 7.26 1.93 -5.29
C CYS A 265 5.83 2.09 -5.82
N GLU A 266 5.44 3.32 -6.13
CA GLU A 266 4.17 3.61 -6.79
C GLU A 266 4.12 2.90 -8.15
N ILE A 267 2.96 2.35 -8.52
CA ILE A 267 2.79 1.67 -9.81
C ILE A 267 2.85 2.70 -10.95
N HIS A 268 2.03 3.74 -10.82
CA HIS A 268 2.06 4.90 -11.71
C HIS A 268 1.30 6.07 -11.08
N PRO A 269 1.84 7.30 -11.04
CA PRO A 269 1.19 8.44 -10.38
C PRO A 269 -0.22 8.80 -10.92
N SER A 270 -0.57 8.43 -12.15
CA SER A 270 -1.91 8.69 -12.69
C SER A 270 -3.02 7.82 -12.05
N MET A 271 -2.65 6.74 -11.35
CA MET A 271 -3.62 5.82 -10.73
C MET A 271 -4.37 6.45 -9.55
N ILE A 272 -3.90 7.61 -9.06
CA ILE A 272 -4.60 8.41 -8.04
C ILE A 272 -5.90 9.04 -8.56
N LEU A 273 -6.08 9.14 -9.87
CA LEU A 273 -7.24 9.77 -10.48
C LEU A 273 -8.48 8.86 -10.37
N GLY A 274 -9.66 9.48 -10.43
CA GLY A 274 -10.95 8.80 -10.54
C GLY A 274 -11.31 8.53 -12.00
N ILE A 275 -12.46 7.90 -12.22
CA ILE A 275 -12.90 7.49 -13.57
C ILE A 275 -13.17 8.69 -14.47
N CYS A 276 -13.78 9.76 -13.94
CA CYS A 276 -14.05 10.95 -14.74
C CYS A 276 -12.81 11.83 -14.88
N ALA A 277 -11.93 11.86 -13.89
CA ALA A 277 -10.69 12.63 -13.96
C ALA A 277 -9.66 12.00 -14.93
N SER A 278 -9.64 10.67 -15.07
CA SER A 278 -8.67 9.96 -15.92
C SER A 278 -8.89 10.12 -17.43
N ILE A 279 -10.07 10.59 -17.84
CA ILE A 279 -10.38 10.86 -19.26
C ILE A 279 -10.09 12.31 -19.68
N ILE A 280 -9.57 13.14 -18.77
CA ILE A 280 -9.19 14.52 -19.06
C ILE A 280 -7.79 14.52 -19.69
N PRO A 281 -7.61 15.09 -20.90
CA PRO A 281 -6.28 15.21 -21.50
C PRO A 281 -5.35 16.07 -20.66
N PHE A 282 -4.13 15.60 -20.43
CA PHE A 282 -3.09 16.29 -19.66
C PHE A 282 -3.57 16.77 -18.27
N PRO A 283 -4.04 15.86 -17.40
CA PRO A 283 -4.70 16.22 -16.14
C PRO A 283 -3.75 16.82 -15.09
N ASP A 284 -2.44 16.73 -15.33
CA ASP A 284 -1.36 17.25 -14.50
C ASP A 284 -0.83 18.61 -14.96
N ARG A 285 -1.33 19.14 -16.09
CA ARG A 285 -0.95 20.46 -16.65
C ARG A 285 -1.92 21.57 -16.27
#